data_AF-A0A315ZGE8-F1
#
_entry.id   AF-A0A315ZGE8-F1
#
_cell.length_a   1.000
_cell.length_b   1.000
_cell.length_c   1.000
_cell.angle_alpha   90.00
_cell.angle_beta   90.00
_cell.angle_gamma   90.00
#
_symmetry.space_group_name_H-M   'P 1'
#
loop_
_entity.id
_entity.type
_entity.pdbx_description
1 polymer ?
#
loop_
_entity_poly.entity_id
_entity_poly.type
_entity_poly.pdbx_seq_one_letter_code
_entity_poly.pdbx_strand_id
1 'polypeptide(L)'
;MRLKNYVIGAALLGLVACNSDELDALKADLKDLQEQVGELEESQEAAMAAAIAALEQQIADLESANSDLTGELSDLTDRMQNEENAIYWGSLNSDVAYESMTEGNVVVMGNVVIRNADDLAKLQSIEVISGSLSVNGTALEALDLAALKTVGMLSIKENAAMTSLSLPSLIGVSNNFELEDNTLLASVELPSLTVVEASLILKNEMAGYEPDAAITDKDGIYNLASLYAVKGDLWVEHLVPMTELLAPALEEVGGSFTLYNNPSLTTVEFDVLKTVGEEFNFIFEGYTGELTALETFNDVTTIGGDITITLPSVTSLLAFESLEAVGVMSGGFGIGFGSSVTYKNITLQGFDGLELLEGFNNVEGAKITLKPRSLAESGAVLSAFEGLKEGDLYVQTYNNNDFDNAYSLTIGGFGEWTKGFVGIDVLNTSVAFSNADAFSKLDMASISGDFNPYTEGTAAVHVKLSKHVVEPTLDMCSINTFLNVTLPDAFYSEYVFQYDEFDFATETVEYIDGYPVPTTALDHTAALGEVVCQ
;
A
#
# COMPACT_ATOMS: atom_id res chain seq x y z
N MET A 1 92.23 -33.25 121.40
CA MET A 1 90.87 -32.70 121.19
C MET A 1 90.19 -33.50 120.07
N ARG A 2 89.01 -34.09 120.37
CA ARG A 2 87.88 -34.64 119.53
C ARG A 2 88.21 -35.23 118.13
N LEU A 3 88.10 -36.57 117.90
CA LEU A 3 86.94 -37.42 117.44
C LEU A 3 86.39 -37.04 116.03
N LYS A 4 86.09 -37.91 115.03
CA LYS A 4 85.49 -39.27 115.01
C LYS A 4 85.51 -39.96 113.61
N ASN A 5 85.89 -41.25 113.60
CA ASN A 5 85.43 -42.50 112.91
C ASN A 5 84.57 -42.54 111.62
N TYR A 6 85.00 -43.47 110.74
CA TYR A 6 84.42 -44.04 109.50
C TYR A 6 83.98 -45.50 109.73
N VAL A 7 82.81 -45.92 109.22
CA VAL A 7 82.51 -47.30 108.76
C VAL A 7 81.36 -47.23 107.76
N ILE A 8 81.52 -47.82 106.57
CA ILE A 8 80.58 -48.68 105.81
C ILE A 8 81.19 -48.85 104.41
N GLY A 9 81.59 -50.07 104.07
CA GLY A 9 82.06 -50.44 102.74
C GLY A 9 81.96 -51.94 102.57
N ALA A 10 80.97 -52.40 101.79
CA ALA A 10 80.95 -53.66 101.03
C ALA A 10 79.51 -54.00 100.61
N ALA A 11 79.02 -53.38 99.53
CA ALA A 11 77.89 -53.86 98.74
C ALA A 11 77.75 -53.03 97.44
N LEU A 12 78.62 -53.24 96.42
CA LEU A 12 78.44 -52.56 95.11
C LEU A 12 79.33 -53.14 93.99
N LEU A 13 79.16 -54.41 93.61
CA LEU A 13 79.96 -55.01 92.52
C LEU A 13 79.24 -56.02 91.61
N GLY A 14 77.92 -55.85 91.37
CA GLY A 14 77.13 -56.79 90.55
C GLY A 14 76.33 -56.21 89.38
N LEU A 15 76.57 -54.97 88.92
CA LEU A 15 75.59 -54.22 88.10
C LEU A 15 76.07 -53.73 86.72
N VAL A 16 77.23 -54.16 86.19
CA VAL A 16 77.85 -53.47 85.03
C VAL A 16 77.87 -54.27 83.71
N ALA A 17 77.41 -55.52 83.67
CA ALA A 17 77.62 -56.37 82.47
C ALA A 17 76.42 -56.52 81.51
N CYS A 18 75.32 -55.76 81.66
CA CYS A 18 74.10 -55.97 80.85
C CYS A 18 73.60 -54.74 80.06
N ASN A 19 74.31 -53.61 80.06
CA ASN A 19 73.83 -52.35 79.46
C ASN A 19 74.48 -51.98 78.11
N SER A 20 75.37 -52.79 77.54
CA SER A 20 76.06 -52.45 76.27
C SER A 20 75.18 -52.67 75.05
N ASP A 21 74.45 -53.78 75.01
CA ASP A 21 73.77 -54.24 73.79
C ASP A 21 72.48 -53.43 73.55
N GLU A 22 71.76 -53.07 74.62
CA GLU A 22 70.60 -52.16 74.57
C GLU A 22 71.01 -50.74 74.17
N LEU A 23 72.21 -50.30 74.56
CA LEU A 23 72.74 -48.97 74.20
C LEU A 23 73.14 -48.89 72.72
N ASP A 24 73.69 -49.96 72.16
CA ASP A 24 74.08 -49.99 70.74
C ASP A 24 72.87 -50.16 69.81
N ALA A 25 71.82 -50.87 70.24
CA ALA A 25 70.52 -50.88 69.55
C ALA A 25 69.87 -49.48 69.54
N LEU A 26 69.86 -48.78 70.67
CA LEU A 26 69.30 -47.42 70.76
C LEU A 26 70.07 -46.39 69.90
N LYS A 27 71.39 -46.55 69.76
CA LYS A 27 72.19 -45.72 68.84
C LYS A 27 71.87 -46.00 67.37
N ALA A 28 71.59 -47.25 67.02
CA ALA A 28 71.19 -47.63 65.67
C ALA A 28 69.80 -47.04 65.32
N ASP A 29 68.84 -47.17 66.23
CA ASP A 29 67.49 -46.57 66.09
C ASP A 29 67.57 -45.04 66.00
N LEU A 30 68.42 -44.38 66.79
CA LEU A 30 68.60 -42.93 66.74
C LEU A 30 69.21 -42.48 65.40
N LYS A 31 70.10 -43.28 64.81
CA LYS A 31 70.66 -43.01 63.48
C LYS A 31 69.60 -43.17 62.39
N ASP A 32 68.78 -44.22 62.45
CA ASP A 32 67.69 -44.46 61.50
C ASP A 32 66.62 -43.35 61.59
N LEU A 33 66.27 -42.92 62.81
CA LEU A 33 65.35 -41.80 63.01
C LEU A 33 65.92 -40.48 62.45
N GLN A 34 67.22 -40.24 62.60
CA GLN A 34 67.89 -39.06 62.03
C GLN A 34 67.88 -39.08 60.50
N GLU A 35 68.02 -40.26 59.89
CA GLU A 35 67.96 -40.45 58.44
C GLU A 35 66.53 -40.24 57.93
N GLN A 36 65.52 -40.84 58.58
CA GLN A 36 64.11 -40.62 58.26
C GLN A 36 63.67 -39.15 58.43
N VAL A 37 64.15 -38.46 59.47
CA VAL A 37 63.88 -37.02 59.66
C VAL A 37 64.49 -36.20 58.52
N GLY A 38 65.73 -36.50 58.11
CA GLY A 38 66.37 -35.83 56.97
C GLY A 38 65.63 -36.05 55.65
N GLU A 39 65.21 -37.28 55.37
CA GLU A 39 64.40 -37.61 54.18
C GLU A 39 63.03 -36.92 54.21
N LEU A 40 62.40 -36.79 55.38
CA LEU A 40 61.13 -36.11 55.55
C LEU A 40 61.25 -34.59 55.35
N GLU A 41 62.33 -33.98 55.87
CA GLU A 41 62.65 -32.57 55.68
C GLU A 41 62.89 -32.25 54.20
N GLU A 42 63.70 -33.06 53.51
CA GLU A 42 63.98 -32.88 52.08
C GLU A 42 62.72 -33.07 51.22
N SER A 43 61.87 -34.06 51.55
CA SER A 43 60.57 -34.27 50.89
C SER A 43 59.58 -33.13 51.13
N GLN A 44 59.50 -32.60 52.36
CA GLN A 44 58.66 -31.44 52.67
C GLN A 44 59.17 -30.17 51.99
N GLU A 45 60.47 -29.95 51.95
CA GLU A 45 61.08 -28.79 51.29
C GLU A 45 60.84 -28.84 49.78
N ALA A 46 61.02 -30.02 49.15
CA ALA A 46 60.71 -30.22 47.74
C ALA A 46 59.21 -30.05 47.43
N ALA A 47 58.32 -30.57 48.30
CA ALA A 47 56.88 -30.41 48.15
C ALA A 47 56.44 -28.94 48.33
N MET A 48 57.04 -28.22 49.27
CA MET A 48 56.75 -26.80 49.50
C MET A 48 57.28 -25.94 48.34
N ALA A 49 58.47 -26.22 47.83
CA ALA A 49 59.00 -25.56 46.64
C ALA A 49 58.12 -25.79 45.40
N ALA A 50 57.63 -27.02 45.20
CA ALA A 50 56.69 -27.33 44.12
C ALA A 50 55.34 -26.59 44.29
N ALA A 51 54.84 -26.48 45.52
CA ALA A 51 53.62 -25.72 45.82
C ALA A 51 53.80 -24.21 45.57
N ILE A 52 54.97 -23.65 45.93
CA ILE A 52 55.30 -22.25 45.64
C ILE A 52 55.33 -22.01 44.13
N ALA A 53 56.02 -22.85 43.37
CA ALA A 53 56.09 -22.72 41.92
C ALA A 53 54.70 -22.82 41.25
N ALA A 54 53.82 -23.69 41.76
CA ALA A 54 52.44 -23.78 41.27
C ALA A 54 51.62 -22.52 41.58
N LEU A 55 51.80 -21.93 42.77
CA LEU A 55 51.15 -20.66 43.13
C LEU A 55 51.69 -19.50 42.30
N GLU A 56 53.00 -19.44 42.04
CA GLU A 56 53.62 -18.42 41.18
C GLU A 56 53.07 -18.50 39.75
N GLN A 57 52.91 -19.72 39.20
CA GLN A 57 52.28 -19.89 37.89
C GLN A 57 50.82 -19.44 37.90
N GLN A 58 50.05 -19.77 38.93
CA GLN A 58 48.65 -19.31 39.06
C GLN A 58 48.56 -17.78 39.13
N ILE A 59 49.49 -17.11 39.82
CA ILE A 59 49.56 -15.65 39.88
C ILE A 59 49.87 -15.09 38.49
N ALA A 60 50.84 -15.64 37.78
CA ALA A 60 51.18 -15.20 36.42
C ALA A 60 50.00 -15.38 35.44
N ASP A 61 49.30 -16.51 35.52
CA ASP A 61 48.11 -16.78 34.71
C ASP A 61 46.99 -15.78 35.03
N LEU A 62 46.78 -15.46 36.32
CA LEU A 62 45.80 -14.46 36.75
C LEU A 62 46.18 -13.04 36.30
N GLU A 63 47.45 -12.66 36.34
CA GLU A 63 47.94 -11.37 35.83
C GLU A 63 47.71 -11.23 34.33
N SER A 64 47.99 -12.28 33.56
CA SER A 64 47.71 -12.31 32.11
C SER A 64 46.21 -12.16 31.82
N ALA A 65 45.38 -12.96 32.49
CA ALA A 65 43.93 -12.89 32.31
C ALA A 65 43.36 -11.51 32.70
N ASN A 66 43.91 -10.89 33.75
CA ASN A 66 43.50 -9.54 34.15
C ASN A 66 43.93 -8.47 33.14
N SER A 67 45.08 -8.64 32.49
CA SER A 67 45.53 -7.77 31.40
C SER A 67 44.60 -7.88 30.18
N ASP A 68 44.24 -9.10 29.78
CA ASP A 68 43.34 -9.35 28.66
C ASP A 68 41.96 -8.73 28.92
N LEU A 69 41.39 -8.96 30.11
CA LEU A 69 40.11 -8.39 30.52
C LEU A 69 40.13 -6.85 30.56
N THR A 70 41.27 -6.25 30.91
CA THR A 70 41.43 -4.79 30.88
C THR A 70 41.42 -4.26 29.44
N GLY A 71 42.01 -5.01 28.50
CA GLY A 71 41.94 -4.69 27.07
C GLY A 71 40.51 -4.77 26.53
N GLU A 72 39.79 -5.86 26.82
CA GLU A 72 38.39 -6.03 26.40
C GLU A 72 37.48 -4.93 26.97
N LEU A 73 37.70 -4.51 28.22
CA LEU A 73 36.96 -3.42 28.84
C LEU A 73 37.24 -2.07 28.16
N SER A 74 38.47 -1.82 27.74
CA SER A 74 38.84 -0.62 26.98
C SER A 74 38.12 -0.61 25.62
N ASP A 75 38.18 -1.70 24.87
CA ASP A 75 37.52 -1.82 23.57
C ASP A 75 36.00 -1.64 23.69
N LEU A 76 35.39 -2.21 24.73
CA LEU A 76 33.96 -2.01 25.00
C LEU A 76 33.63 -0.55 25.33
N THR A 77 34.50 0.11 26.10
CA THR A 77 34.32 1.53 26.46
C THR A 77 34.39 2.41 25.20
N ASP A 78 35.36 2.17 24.33
CA ASP A 78 35.50 2.91 23.06
C ASP A 78 34.29 2.68 22.15
N ARG A 79 33.80 1.45 22.06
CA ARG A 79 32.58 1.13 21.30
C ARG A 79 31.36 1.84 21.85
N MET A 80 31.13 1.80 23.16
CA MET A 80 30.00 2.49 23.80
C MET A 80 30.05 3.99 23.54
N GLN A 81 31.23 4.60 23.63
CA GLN A 81 31.38 6.03 23.40
C GLN A 81 31.18 6.42 21.93
N ASN A 82 31.62 5.58 21.00
CA ASN A 82 31.34 5.78 19.58
C ASN A 82 29.84 5.64 19.25
N GLU A 83 29.16 4.66 19.85
CA GLU A 83 27.71 4.47 19.70
C GLU A 83 26.92 5.62 20.35
N GLU A 84 27.36 6.14 21.49
CA GLU A 84 26.74 7.30 22.14
C GLU A 84 26.90 8.57 21.28
N ASN A 85 28.10 8.80 20.73
CA ASN A 85 28.36 9.93 19.83
C ASN A 85 27.63 9.81 18.49
N ALA A 86 27.20 8.61 18.10
CA ALA A 86 26.42 8.38 16.89
C ALA A 86 24.99 8.94 16.99
N ILE A 87 24.49 9.18 18.22
CA ILE A 87 23.11 9.59 18.46
C ILE A 87 23.05 11.06 18.88
N TYR A 88 22.32 11.85 18.10
CA TYR A 88 21.89 13.17 18.50
C TYR A 88 20.59 13.10 19.30
N TRP A 89 20.62 13.56 20.55
CA TRP A 89 19.47 13.61 21.44
C TRP A 89 18.80 14.98 21.41
N GLY A 90 17.69 15.11 20.67
CA GLY A 90 16.95 16.36 20.56
C GLY A 90 16.38 16.58 19.17
N SER A 91 15.74 17.74 18.98
CA SER A 91 15.19 18.14 17.68
C SER A 91 16.07 19.19 17.00
N LEU A 92 16.26 19.04 15.70
CA LEU A 92 17.02 19.95 14.84
C LEU A 92 16.06 20.94 14.19
N ASN A 93 15.82 22.08 14.85
CA ASN A 93 14.85 23.10 14.40
C ASN A 93 15.35 24.54 14.53
N SER A 94 16.63 24.72 14.88
CA SER A 94 17.26 26.02 15.08
C SER A 94 18.75 25.93 14.77
N ASP A 95 19.38 27.07 14.49
CA ASP A 95 20.82 27.13 14.16
C ASP A 95 21.65 26.53 15.30
N VAL A 96 21.28 26.82 16.55
CA VAL A 96 21.94 26.29 17.74
C VAL A 96 21.87 24.76 17.80
N ALA A 97 20.72 24.17 17.44
CA ALA A 97 20.57 22.72 17.40
C ALA A 97 21.46 22.09 16.32
N TYR A 98 21.47 22.67 15.11
CA TYR A 98 22.35 22.21 14.03
C TYR A 98 23.84 22.48 14.28
N GLU A 99 24.21 23.48 15.09
CA GLU A 99 25.60 23.71 15.52
C GLU A 99 26.06 22.69 16.57
N SER A 100 25.13 22.09 17.30
CA SER A 100 25.43 21.04 18.29
C SER A 100 25.60 19.64 17.67
N MET A 101 25.35 19.49 16.36
CA MET A 101 25.63 18.27 15.64
C MET A 101 27.15 18.06 15.46
N THR A 102 27.54 16.80 15.38
CA THR A 102 28.89 16.34 15.06
C THR A 102 28.85 15.46 13.82
N GLU A 103 29.96 15.37 13.10
CA GLU A 103 30.08 14.52 11.89
C GLU A 103 29.85 13.02 12.17
N GLY A 104 29.98 12.60 13.44
CA GLY A 104 29.71 11.22 13.86
C GLY A 104 28.23 10.90 14.03
N ASN A 105 27.34 11.91 14.07
CA ASN A 105 25.92 11.67 14.23
C ASN A 105 25.34 10.99 12.97
N VAL A 106 24.65 9.88 13.19
CA VAL A 106 23.93 9.10 12.18
C VAL A 106 22.47 8.84 12.58
N VAL A 107 22.11 9.07 13.86
CA VAL A 107 20.73 8.97 14.36
C VAL A 107 20.32 10.28 15.01
N VAL A 108 19.11 10.76 14.70
CA VAL A 108 18.45 11.88 15.39
C VAL A 108 17.25 11.37 16.19
N MET A 109 17.35 11.45 17.51
CA MET A 109 16.26 11.12 18.44
C MET A 109 15.36 12.35 18.67
N GLY A 110 14.63 12.75 17.63
CA GLY A 110 13.73 13.90 17.66
C GLY A 110 13.26 14.33 16.26
N ASN A 111 12.65 15.51 16.18
CA ASN A 111 12.16 16.08 14.93
C ASN A 111 13.26 16.89 14.23
N VAL A 112 13.25 16.91 12.91
CA VAL A 112 14.19 17.62 12.04
C VAL A 112 13.40 18.58 11.16
N VAL A 113 13.84 19.83 11.09
CA VAL A 113 13.30 20.85 10.18
C VAL A 113 14.45 21.35 9.31
N ILE A 114 14.36 21.13 8.00
CA ILE A 114 15.32 21.69 7.03
C ILE A 114 14.78 23.04 6.58
N ARG A 115 15.51 24.11 6.89
CA ARG A 115 15.08 25.49 6.56
C ARG A 115 15.80 26.05 5.35
N ASN A 116 16.95 25.48 4.99
CA ASN A 116 17.83 25.94 3.92
C ASN A 116 18.86 24.85 3.55
N ALA A 117 19.72 25.16 2.58
CA ALA A 117 20.76 24.26 2.09
C ALA A 117 21.84 23.92 3.13
N ASP A 118 22.12 24.81 4.09
CA ASP A 118 23.12 24.57 5.13
C ASP A 118 22.61 23.52 6.14
N ASP A 119 21.32 23.56 6.49
CA ASP A 119 20.67 22.52 7.30
C ASP A 119 20.73 21.17 6.56
N LEU A 120 20.38 21.13 5.28
CA LEU A 120 20.42 19.91 4.44
C LEU A 120 21.83 19.31 4.36
N ALA A 121 22.85 20.14 4.21
CA ALA A 121 24.24 19.70 4.12
C ALA A 121 24.72 18.97 5.39
N LYS A 122 24.17 19.30 6.57
CA LYS A 122 24.50 18.66 7.85
C LYS A 122 23.83 17.31 8.06
N LEU A 123 22.83 16.97 7.25
CA LEU A 123 22.04 15.75 7.41
C LEU A 123 22.50 14.59 6.52
N GLN A 124 23.57 14.78 5.74
CA GLN A 124 24.03 13.82 4.73
C GLN A 124 24.50 12.47 5.31
N SER A 125 24.90 12.42 6.59
CA SER A 125 25.25 11.19 7.31
C SER A 125 24.08 10.57 8.08
N ILE A 126 22.95 11.25 8.17
CA ILE A 126 21.83 10.80 9.00
C ILE A 126 21.10 9.64 8.33
N GLU A 127 21.09 8.51 9.02
CA GLU A 127 20.42 7.28 8.60
C GLU A 127 19.03 7.14 9.23
N VAL A 128 18.82 7.68 10.43
CA VAL A 128 17.57 7.50 11.18
C VAL A 128 17.11 8.81 11.79
N ILE A 129 15.85 9.16 11.56
CA ILE A 129 15.16 10.25 12.25
C ILE A 129 13.98 9.65 12.99
N SER A 130 14.02 9.60 14.32
CA SER A 130 12.95 8.97 15.11
C SER A 130 11.64 9.76 15.09
N GLY A 131 11.73 11.07 14.84
CA GLY A 131 10.59 11.99 14.75
C GLY A 131 10.24 12.35 13.31
N SER A 132 9.67 13.54 13.12
CA SER A 132 9.34 14.05 11.79
C SER A 132 10.54 14.66 11.08
N LEU A 133 10.67 14.49 9.76
CA LEU A 133 11.47 15.32 8.88
C LEU A 133 10.55 16.29 8.15
N SER A 134 10.74 17.59 8.37
CA SER A 134 9.93 18.66 7.79
C SER A 134 10.75 19.57 6.89
N VAL A 135 10.31 19.77 5.65
CA VAL A 135 10.92 20.70 4.69
C VAL A 135 9.80 21.56 4.11
N ASN A 136 9.56 22.72 4.71
CA ASN A 136 8.38 23.52 4.42
C ASN A 136 8.72 24.94 4.00
N GLY A 137 8.17 25.40 2.87
CA GLY A 137 8.31 26.77 2.40
C GLY A 137 9.76 27.19 2.12
N THR A 138 10.60 26.25 1.67
CA THR A 138 12.03 26.51 1.42
C THR A 138 12.29 26.89 -0.03
N ALA A 139 13.47 27.47 -0.28
CA ALA A 139 13.97 27.75 -1.62
C ALA A 139 14.83 26.61 -2.19
N LEU A 140 14.72 25.39 -1.64
CA LEU A 140 15.46 24.23 -2.12
C LEU A 140 14.90 23.76 -3.47
N GLU A 141 15.78 23.54 -4.44
CA GLU A 141 15.42 22.94 -5.73
C GLU A 141 15.38 21.40 -5.65
N ALA A 142 16.11 20.81 -4.71
CA ALA A 142 16.18 19.37 -4.53
C ALA A 142 16.33 19.00 -3.05
N LEU A 143 15.77 17.86 -2.66
CA LEU A 143 16.05 17.18 -1.40
C LEU A 143 16.72 15.84 -1.67
N ASP A 144 17.99 15.71 -1.29
CA ASP A 144 18.77 14.47 -1.39
C ASP A 144 19.37 14.13 -0.02
N LEU A 145 18.95 12.96 0.51
CA LEU A 145 19.51 12.35 1.72
C LEU A 145 19.81 10.89 1.45
N ALA A 146 20.87 10.62 0.68
CA ALA A 146 21.29 9.29 0.28
C ALA A 146 21.46 8.27 1.41
N ALA A 147 21.77 8.71 2.64
CA ALA A 147 21.98 7.83 3.80
C ALA A 147 20.70 7.51 4.58
N LEU A 148 19.62 8.30 4.42
CA LEU A 148 18.42 8.18 5.24
C LEU A 148 17.71 6.86 4.96
N LYS A 149 17.54 6.03 6.00
CA LYS A 149 16.92 4.70 5.96
C LYS A 149 15.53 4.70 6.57
N THR A 150 15.33 5.40 7.69
CA THR A 150 14.02 5.46 8.34
C THR A 150 13.72 6.85 8.88
N VAL A 151 12.44 7.20 8.83
CA VAL A 151 11.91 8.45 9.39
C VAL A 151 10.56 8.19 10.05
N GLY A 152 10.27 8.89 11.15
CA GLY A 152 8.96 8.83 11.80
C GLY A 152 7.85 9.32 10.87
N MET A 153 7.87 10.61 10.52
CA MET A 153 6.95 11.22 9.54
C MET A 153 7.76 12.01 8.52
N LEU A 154 7.41 11.92 7.23
CA LEU A 154 8.05 12.71 6.19
C LEU A 154 7.06 13.76 5.70
N SER A 155 7.39 15.05 5.84
CA SER A 155 6.49 16.15 5.51
C SER A 155 7.25 17.20 4.69
N ILE A 156 6.92 17.32 3.41
CA ILE A 156 7.58 18.26 2.50
C ILE A 156 6.48 19.09 1.86
N LYS A 157 6.35 20.35 2.30
CA LYS A 157 5.21 21.19 1.94
C LYS A 157 5.60 22.54 1.36
N GLU A 158 4.82 23.05 0.41
CA GLU A 158 4.92 24.44 -0.07
C GLU A 158 6.31 24.83 -0.63
N ASN A 159 7.10 23.89 -1.16
CA ASN A 159 8.41 24.20 -1.75
C ASN A 159 8.26 24.46 -3.25
N ALA A 160 7.82 25.67 -3.60
CA ALA A 160 7.52 26.06 -4.98
C ALA A 160 8.69 25.95 -5.97
N ALA A 161 9.95 25.89 -5.48
CA ALA A 161 11.14 25.73 -6.31
C ALA A 161 11.62 24.27 -6.43
N MET A 162 11.07 23.35 -5.63
CA MET A 162 11.56 21.97 -5.58
C MET A 162 11.15 21.19 -6.83
N THR A 163 12.12 20.61 -7.51
CA THR A 163 11.94 19.80 -8.72
C THR A 163 12.23 18.32 -8.49
N SER A 164 13.00 17.97 -7.45
CA SER A 164 13.34 16.57 -7.16
C SER A 164 13.42 16.23 -5.66
N LEU A 165 13.02 14.99 -5.35
CA LEU A 165 13.18 14.32 -4.07
C LEU A 165 13.87 12.98 -4.31
N SER A 166 15.03 12.76 -3.68
CA SER A 166 15.77 11.50 -3.76
C SER A 166 16.14 10.99 -2.37
N LEU A 167 15.58 9.85 -1.98
CA LEU A 167 15.94 9.15 -0.74
C LEU A 167 16.21 7.67 -1.07
N PRO A 168 17.30 7.37 -1.80
CA PRO A 168 17.53 6.05 -2.41
C PRO A 168 17.68 4.92 -1.40
N SER A 169 18.05 5.23 -0.15
CA SER A 169 18.19 4.25 0.94
C SER A 169 16.99 4.21 1.88
N LEU A 170 15.94 5.02 1.66
CA LEU A 170 14.79 5.08 2.55
C LEU A 170 14.04 3.76 2.47
N ILE A 171 13.91 3.05 3.58
CA ILE A 171 13.26 1.74 3.71
C ILE A 171 11.83 1.91 4.21
N GLY A 172 11.58 2.83 5.15
CA GLY A 172 10.26 2.96 5.74
C GLY A 172 9.98 4.31 6.39
N VAL A 173 8.70 4.68 6.34
CA VAL A 173 8.12 5.83 7.05
C VAL A 173 7.16 5.29 8.10
N SER A 174 7.42 5.56 9.39
CA SER A 174 6.64 4.99 10.51
C SER A 174 5.29 5.68 10.76
N ASN A 175 4.95 6.68 9.96
CA ASN A 175 3.74 7.48 10.03
C ASN A 175 3.41 7.99 8.62
N ASN A 176 2.77 9.15 8.49
CA ASN A 176 2.44 9.72 7.19
C ASN A 176 3.69 10.12 6.39
N PHE A 177 3.58 9.93 5.08
CA PHE A 177 4.46 10.56 4.09
C PHE A 177 3.64 11.55 3.27
N GLU A 178 3.91 12.84 3.44
CA GLU A 178 3.17 13.95 2.85
C GLU A 178 4.08 14.78 1.94
N LEU A 179 3.75 14.80 0.64
CA LEU A 179 4.23 15.78 -0.34
C LEU A 179 3.06 16.68 -0.70
N GLU A 180 3.07 17.92 -0.21
CA GLU A 180 1.95 18.86 -0.44
C GLU A 180 2.45 20.16 -1.08
N ASP A 181 1.77 20.66 -2.11
CA ASP A 181 2.04 21.98 -2.70
C ASP A 181 3.48 22.20 -3.18
N ASN A 182 4.09 21.15 -3.74
CA ASN A 182 5.39 21.20 -4.41
C ASN A 182 5.16 21.19 -5.93
N THR A 183 4.57 22.27 -6.44
CA THR A 183 3.99 22.36 -7.80
C THR A 183 4.95 22.08 -8.97
N LEU A 184 6.27 22.18 -8.77
CA LEU A 184 7.31 21.87 -9.76
C LEU A 184 7.99 20.52 -9.55
N LEU A 185 7.57 19.74 -8.54
CA LEU A 185 8.18 18.46 -8.23
C LEU A 185 7.87 17.47 -9.35
N ALA A 186 8.89 17.13 -10.14
CA ALA A 186 8.77 16.23 -11.27
C ALA A 186 9.42 14.87 -11.00
N SER A 187 10.39 14.78 -10.08
CA SER A 187 11.10 13.53 -9.80
C SER A 187 11.00 13.15 -8.32
N VAL A 188 10.45 11.97 -8.05
CA VAL A 188 10.45 11.34 -6.72
C VAL A 188 11.09 9.96 -6.84
N GLU A 189 12.29 9.81 -6.30
CA GLU A 189 13.09 8.59 -6.39
C GLU A 189 13.26 7.93 -5.01
N LEU A 190 12.43 6.92 -4.76
CA LEU A 190 12.41 6.15 -3.50
C LEU A 190 12.47 4.64 -3.78
N PRO A 191 13.47 4.15 -4.54
CA PRO A 191 13.51 2.77 -5.02
C PRO A 191 13.60 1.72 -3.92
N SER A 192 14.02 2.09 -2.70
CA SER A 192 14.14 1.18 -1.55
C SER A 192 12.97 1.28 -0.57
N LEU A 193 12.03 2.22 -0.77
CA LEU A 193 10.93 2.42 0.18
C LEU A 193 10.01 1.21 0.12
N THR A 194 9.88 0.47 1.23
CA THR A 194 9.07 -0.75 1.27
C THR A 194 7.72 -0.55 1.95
N VAL A 195 7.62 0.39 2.90
CA VAL A 195 6.40 0.56 3.70
C VAL A 195 6.19 1.99 4.15
N VAL A 196 4.93 2.42 4.09
CA VAL A 196 4.41 3.59 4.80
C VAL A 196 3.38 3.09 5.82
N GLU A 197 3.68 3.24 7.11
CA GLU A 197 2.87 2.69 8.21
C GLU A 197 1.57 3.47 8.48
N ALA A 198 1.38 4.61 7.82
CA ALA A 198 0.11 5.34 7.77
C ALA A 198 -0.21 5.72 6.31
N SER A 199 -0.57 6.98 6.03
CA SER A 199 -0.98 7.39 4.68
C SER A 199 0.19 7.93 3.84
N LEU A 200 0.16 7.62 2.54
CA LEU A 200 0.99 8.24 1.51
C LEU A 200 0.16 9.29 0.77
N ILE A 201 0.47 10.56 0.99
CA ILE A 201 -0.31 11.70 0.50
C ILE A 201 0.59 12.54 -0.41
N LEU A 202 0.28 12.57 -1.70
CA LEU A 202 0.97 13.34 -2.72
C LEU A 202 -0.03 14.27 -3.38
N LYS A 203 -0.09 15.55 -3.00
CA LYS A 203 -1.12 16.45 -3.53
C LYS A 203 -0.65 17.88 -3.75
N ASN A 204 -1.33 18.59 -4.64
CA ASN A 204 -1.29 20.05 -4.68
C ASN A 204 -2.71 20.59 -4.48
N GLU A 205 -2.85 21.68 -3.74
CA GLU A 205 -4.11 22.40 -3.58
C GLU A 205 -4.58 22.97 -4.92
N MET A 206 -5.90 22.94 -5.13
CA MET A 206 -6.55 23.45 -6.34
C MET A 206 -6.49 24.99 -6.45
N ALA A 207 -6.13 25.71 -5.38
CA ALA A 207 -6.10 27.17 -5.36
C ALA A 207 -4.90 27.72 -6.16
N GLY A 208 -5.13 28.10 -7.42
CA GLY A 208 -4.07 28.51 -8.36
C GLY A 208 -3.63 27.38 -9.30
N TYR A 209 -4.36 26.25 -9.29
CA TYR A 209 -4.22 25.17 -10.24
C TYR A 209 -4.71 25.62 -11.62
N GLU A 210 -3.75 25.84 -12.52
CA GLU A 210 -3.98 26.03 -13.95
C GLU A 210 -3.50 24.73 -14.61
N PRO A 211 -4.37 23.78 -14.96
CA PRO A 211 -3.99 22.48 -15.56
C PRO A 211 -3.25 22.66 -16.90
N ASP A 212 -3.56 23.75 -17.59
CA ASP A 212 -2.95 24.18 -18.85
C ASP A 212 -1.76 25.12 -18.62
N ALA A 213 -1.30 25.27 -17.37
CA ALA A 213 -0.08 26.01 -17.08
C ALA A 213 1.04 25.45 -17.94
N ALA A 214 1.87 26.36 -18.46
CA ALA A 214 3.00 26.08 -19.34
C ALA A 214 4.15 25.35 -18.60
N ILE A 215 3.86 24.26 -17.89
CA ILE A 215 4.86 23.28 -17.49
C ILE A 215 5.27 22.59 -18.78
N THR A 216 6.38 23.03 -19.34
CA THR A 216 6.95 22.52 -20.59
C THR A 216 7.69 21.18 -20.41
N ASP A 217 7.94 20.78 -19.17
CA ASP A 217 8.66 19.57 -18.80
C ASP A 217 7.71 18.67 -17.99
N LYS A 218 6.88 17.94 -18.73
CA LYS A 218 5.92 16.95 -18.21
C LYS A 218 6.51 15.55 -18.41
N ASP A 219 7.72 15.29 -17.92
CA ASP A 219 8.35 13.96 -17.96
C ASP A 219 8.55 13.43 -16.53
N GLY A 220 7.66 13.80 -15.61
CA GLY A 220 7.84 13.56 -14.19
C GLY A 220 7.60 12.11 -13.76
N ILE A 221 8.58 11.50 -13.12
CA ILE A 221 8.55 10.12 -12.67
C ILE A 221 8.51 10.06 -11.15
N TYR A 222 7.51 9.33 -10.63
CA TYR A 222 7.35 9.02 -9.22
C TYR A 222 7.62 7.53 -9.03
N ASN A 223 8.87 7.22 -8.72
CA ASN A 223 9.41 5.87 -8.62
C ASN A 223 9.39 5.35 -7.16
N LEU A 224 8.47 4.42 -6.92
CA LEU A 224 8.25 3.71 -5.65
C LEU A 224 8.43 2.20 -5.86
N ALA A 225 9.43 1.79 -6.67
CA ALA A 225 9.57 0.42 -7.19
C ALA A 225 9.50 -0.72 -6.16
N SER A 226 9.97 -0.50 -4.92
CA SER A 226 9.95 -1.52 -3.86
C SER A 226 8.80 -1.34 -2.86
N LEU A 227 7.91 -0.36 -3.05
CA LEU A 227 6.84 -0.07 -2.11
C LEU A 227 5.87 -1.24 -2.10
N TYR A 228 5.83 -1.95 -0.98
CA TYR A 228 5.05 -3.17 -0.80
C TYR A 228 3.70 -2.90 -0.14
N ALA A 229 3.64 -1.95 0.82
CA ALA A 229 2.40 -1.63 1.51
C ALA A 229 2.29 -0.16 1.93
N VAL A 230 1.08 0.38 1.81
CA VAL A 230 0.64 1.61 2.47
C VAL A 230 -0.45 1.20 3.46
N LYS A 231 -0.22 1.37 4.76
CA LYS A 231 -1.14 0.86 5.79
C LYS A 231 -2.38 1.73 6.00
N GLY A 232 -2.32 3.00 5.63
CA GLY A 232 -3.46 3.91 5.53
C GLY A 232 -3.84 4.17 4.08
N ASP A 233 -4.12 5.44 3.77
CA ASP A 233 -4.57 5.87 2.44
C ASP A 233 -3.40 6.09 1.49
N LEU A 234 -3.58 5.71 0.23
CA LEU A 234 -2.78 6.21 -0.88
C LEU A 234 -3.58 7.30 -1.59
N TRP A 235 -3.16 8.56 -1.46
CA TRP A 235 -3.84 9.72 -2.03
C TRP A 235 -2.90 10.49 -2.95
N VAL A 236 -3.20 10.54 -4.25
CA VAL A 236 -2.41 11.25 -5.26
C VAL A 236 -3.31 12.22 -6.03
N GLU A 237 -3.05 13.51 -5.92
CA GLU A 237 -3.96 14.55 -6.41
C GLU A 237 -3.25 15.75 -7.06
N HIS A 238 -3.74 16.21 -8.22
CA HIS A 238 -3.30 17.47 -8.84
C HIS A 238 -1.78 17.59 -9.07
N LEU A 239 -1.10 16.48 -9.37
CA LEU A 239 0.33 16.47 -9.71
C LEU A 239 0.54 16.69 -11.21
N VAL A 240 0.59 17.95 -11.63
CA VAL A 240 0.72 18.34 -13.05
C VAL A 240 1.98 17.80 -13.73
N PRO A 241 3.18 17.82 -13.12
CA PRO A 241 4.39 17.31 -13.79
C PRO A 241 4.45 15.78 -13.92
N MET A 242 3.67 15.04 -13.12
CA MET A 242 3.74 13.57 -13.03
C MET A 242 3.15 12.89 -14.27
N THR A 243 3.99 12.19 -15.04
CA THR A 243 3.58 11.30 -16.13
C THR A 243 3.54 9.85 -15.73
N GLU A 244 4.40 9.44 -14.81
CA GLU A 244 4.55 8.05 -14.40
C GLU A 244 4.46 7.92 -12.88
N LEU A 245 3.54 7.07 -12.42
CA LEU A 245 3.46 6.63 -11.02
C LEU A 245 3.74 5.14 -10.95
N LEU A 246 4.92 4.78 -10.45
CA LEU A 246 5.47 3.43 -10.52
C LEU A 246 5.53 2.81 -9.12
N ALA A 247 4.62 1.89 -8.81
CA ALA A 247 4.65 1.08 -7.60
C ALA A 247 4.37 -0.41 -7.90
N PRO A 248 5.14 -1.04 -8.81
CA PRO A 248 4.89 -2.40 -9.30
C PRO A 248 4.98 -3.51 -8.22
N ALA A 249 5.52 -3.21 -7.04
CA ALA A 249 5.60 -4.14 -5.92
C ALA A 249 4.48 -3.96 -4.87
N LEU A 250 3.58 -2.98 -5.06
CA LEU A 250 2.57 -2.63 -4.06
C LEU A 250 1.48 -3.71 -4.03
N GLU A 251 1.39 -4.42 -2.90
CA GLU A 251 0.39 -5.48 -2.71
C GLU A 251 -0.83 -5.01 -1.90
N GLU A 252 -0.67 -4.03 -1.01
CA GLU A 252 -1.68 -3.66 -0.01
C GLU A 252 -1.80 -2.13 0.15
N VAL A 253 -3.02 -1.62 0.03
CA VAL A 253 -3.44 -0.32 0.56
C VAL A 253 -4.47 -0.56 1.67
N GLY A 254 -4.13 -0.24 2.92
CA GLY A 254 -4.96 -0.55 4.08
C GLY A 254 -6.17 0.37 4.25
N GLY A 255 -6.12 1.58 3.67
CA GLY A 255 -7.21 2.55 3.59
C GLY A 255 -7.75 2.69 2.18
N SER A 256 -8.02 3.94 1.77
CA SER A 256 -8.52 4.28 0.44
C SER A 256 -7.38 4.42 -0.58
N PHE A 257 -7.61 3.95 -1.81
CA PHE A 257 -6.76 4.21 -2.97
C PHE A 257 -7.41 5.35 -3.77
N THR A 258 -6.74 6.50 -3.89
CA THR A 258 -7.25 7.68 -4.58
C THR A 258 -6.20 8.25 -5.53
N LEU A 259 -6.52 8.24 -6.83
CA LEU A 259 -5.85 9.03 -7.87
C LEU A 259 -6.85 10.06 -8.40
N TYR A 260 -6.67 11.34 -8.10
CA TYR A 260 -7.60 12.40 -8.45
C TYR A 260 -6.92 13.47 -9.30
N ASN A 261 -7.42 13.71 -10.52
CA ASN A 261 -7.00 14.82 -11.39
C ASN A 261 -5.48 15.00 -11.54
N ASN A 262 -4.78 13.99 -12.07
CA ASN A 262 -3.36 14.08 -12.40
C ASN A 262 -3.20 14.23 -13.93
N PRO A 263 -3.25 15.46 -14.48
CA PRO A 263 -3.59 15.69 -15.89
C PRO A 263 -2.57 15.12 -16.89
N SER A 264 -1.28 15.09 -16.53
CA SER A 264 -0.21 14.59 -17.41
C SER A 264 0.06 13.10 -17.22
N LEU A 265 -0.65 12.41 -16.33
CA LEU A 265 -0.43 10.99 -16.04
C LEU A 265 -0.71 10.15 -17.29
N THR A 266 0.29 9.42 -17.78
CA THR A 266 0.20 8.51 -18.93
C THR A 266 0.43 7.06 -18.54
N THR A 267 1.10 6.81 -17.41
CA THR A 267 1.50 5.48 -16.97
C THR A 267 1.26 5.31 -15.48
N VAL A 268 0.62 4.19 -15.12
CA VAL A 268 0.48 3.70 -13.74
C VAL A 268 0.90 2.24 -13.70
N GLU A 269 1.72 1.87 -12.71
CA GLU A 269 2.12 0.47 -12.48
C GLU A 269 1.74 0.03 -11.06
N PHE A 270 0.74 -0.84 -10.97
CA PHE A 270 0.21 -1.43 -9.72
C PHE A 270 -0.10 -2.92 -9.91
N ASP A 271 0.81 -3.61 -10.60
CA ASP A 271 0.53 -4.91 -11.22
C ASP A 271 0.20 -6.02 -10.23
N VAL A 272 0.72 -5.93 -9.00
CA VAL A 272 0.55 -6.93 -7.95
C VAL A 272 -0.37 -6.48 -6.81
N LEU A 273 -1.09 -5.35 -6.98
CA LEU A 273 -2.00 -4.86 -5.94
C LEU A 273 -3.12 -5.86 -5.72
N LYS A 274 -3.26 -6.35 -4.48
CA LYS A 274 -4.24 -7.40 -4.12
C LYS A 274 -5.42 -6.85 -3.36
N THR A 275 -5.20 -5.87 -2.48
CA THR A 275 -6.24 -5.41 -1.54
C THR A 275 -6.22 -3.89 -1.36
N VAL A 276 -7.43 -3.31 -1.37
CA VAL A 276 -7.71 -1.94 -0.90
C VAL A 276 -8.70 -2.03 0.26
N GLY A 277 -8.36 -1.45 1.41
CA GLY A 277 -9.15 -1.63 2.63
C GLY A 277 -10.46 -0.85 2.64
N GLU A 278 -10.52 0.28 1.94
CA GLU A 278 -11.70 1.14 1.84
C GLU A 278 -12.07 1.39 0.37
N GLU A 279 -12.11 2.65 -0.09
CA GLU A 279 -12.57 3.01 -1.43
C GLU A 279 -11.48 2.92 -2.48
N PHE A 280 -11.88 2.64 -3.72
CA PHE A 280 -11.03 2.77 -4.90
C PHE A 280 -11.55 3.89 -5.78
N ASN A 281 -10.80 4.99 -5.84
CA ASN A 281 -11.13 6.18 -6.59
C ASN A 281 -10.04 6.47 -7.63
N PHE A 282 -10.35 6.39 -8.93
CA PHE A 282 -9.48 6.87 -10.00
C PHE A 282 -10.26 7.84 -10.89
N ILE A 283 -10.14 9.13 -10.60
CA ILE A 283 -11.09 10.13 -11.02
C ILE A 283 -10.39 11.30 -11.73
N PHE A 284 -10.85 11.61 -12.93
CA PHE A 284 -10.59 12.84 -13.67
C PHE A 284 -11.91 13.61 -13.84
N GLU A 285 -12.10 14.63 -13.00
CA GLU A 285 -13.23 15.54 -13.01
C GLU A 285 -12.81 16.90 -13.56
N GLY A 286 -13.50 17.34 -14.62
CA GLY A 286 -13.23 18.64 -15.26
C GLY A 286 -11.98 18.68 -16.15
N TYR A 287 -11.24 17.56 -16.26
CA TYR A 287 -10.04 17.43 -17.10
C TYR A 287 -10.12 16.16 -17.94
N THR A 288 -9.49 16.16 -19.12
CA THR A 288 -9.47 14.98 -20.00
C THR A 288 -8.44 13.95 -19.55
N GLY A 289 -7.27 14.40 -19.08
CA GLY A 289 -6.12 13.55 -18.78
C GLY A 289 -5.39 13.07 -20.04
N GLU A 290 -4.18 12.54 -19.88
CA GLU A 290 -3.37 11.98 -20.98
C GLU A 290 -3.30 10.44 -20.99
N LEU A 291 -3.85 9.77 -19.98
CA LEU A 291 -3.95 8.30 -19.89
C LEU A 291 -4.96 7.74 -20.91
N THR A 292 -4.50 6.90 -21.84
CA THR A 292 -5.35 6.36 -22.93
C THR A 292 -5.82 4.93 -22.75
N ALA A 293 -5.15 4.16 -21.90
CA ALA A 293 -5.49 2.76 -21.59
C ALA A 293 -5.19 2.47 -20.12
N LEU A 294 -5.95 1.56 -19.52
CA LEU A 294 -5.69 1.08 -18.17
C LEU A 294 -5.64 -0.45 -18.19
N GLU A 295 -4.45 -1.02 -18.00
CA GLU A 295 -4.18 -2.48 -18.08
C GLU A 295 -3.61 -3.06 -16.77
N THR A 296 -3.76 -2.34 -15.66
CA THR A 296 -3.26 -2.72 -14.34
C THR A 296 -4.43 -3.02 -13.38
N PHE A 297 -4.13 -3.36 -12.12
CA PHE A 297 -5.10 -3.79 -11.09
C PHE A 297 -5.77 -5.17 -11.34
N ASN A 298 -5.22 -6.00 -12.23
CA ASN A 298 -5.80 -7.32 -12.54
C ASN A 298 -5.66 -8.34 -11.41
N ASP A 299 -4.68 -8.17 -10.53
CA ASP A 299 -4.45 -9.00 -9.34
C ASP A 299 -5.29 -8.55 -8.11
N VAL A 300 -6.06 -7.46 -8.22
CA VAL A 300 -6.89 -6.97 -7.12
C VAL A 300 -8.01 -7.97 -6.87
N THR A 301 -8.06 -8.49 -5.64
CA THR A 301 -9.06 -9.50 -5.20
C THR A 301 -10.13 -8.90 -4.30
N THR A 302 -9.78 -7.88 -3.51
CA THR A 302 -10.67 -7.29 -2.50
C THR A 302 -10.56 -5.77 -2.46
N ILE A 303 -11.71 -5.09 -2.50
CA ILE A 303 -11.87 -3.66 -2.21
C ILE A 303 -12.93 -3.54 -1.11
N GLY A 304 -12.64 -2.88 0.00
CA GLY A 304 -13.53 -2.83 1.16
C GLY A 304 -14.72 -1.87 1.05
N GLY A 305 -14.69 -0.96 0.09
CA GLY A 305 -15.71 0.06 -0.16
C GLY A 305 -16.12 0.16 -1.63
N ASP A 306 -16.54 1.36 -2.03
CA ASP A 306 -17.03 1.63 -3.38
C ASP A 306 -15.87 1.78 -4.38
N ILE A 307 -16.16 1.49 -5.65
CA ILE A 307 -15.24 1.70 -6.78
C ILE A 307 -15.78 2.83 -7.64
N THR A 308 -15.00 3.89 -7.82
CA THR A 308 -15.33 5.02 -8.69
C THR A 308 -14.21 5.27 -9.68
N ILE A 309 -14.50 5.09 -10.97
CA ILE A 309 -13.56 5.33 -12.07
C ILE A 309 -14.17 6.38 -13.00
N THR A 310 -13.47 7.49 -13.18
CA THR A 310 -13.80 8.54 -14.16
C THR A 310 -12.55 8.82 -14.99
N LEU A 311 -12.46 8.27 -16.20
CA LEU A 311 -11.24 8.36 -17.03
C LEU A 311 -11.59 8.79 -18.46
N PRO A 312 -11.65 10.10 -18.76
CA PRO A 312 -12.12 10.57 -20.05
C PRO A 312 -11.30 10.14 -21.25
N SER A 313 -9.97 10.18 -21.18
CA SER A 313 -9.12 9.79 -22.31
C SER A 313 -8.93 8.29 -22.49
N VAL A 314 -9.41 7.46 -21.55
CA VAL A 314 -9.25 6.00 -21.62
C VAL A 314 -10.28 5.39 -22.57
N THR A 315 -9.80 4.69 -23.61
CA THR A 315 -10.67 3.98 -24.55
C THR A 315 -10.72 2.47 -24.29
N SER A 316 -9.72 1.92 -23.59
CA SER A 316 -9.64 0.51 -23.20
C SER A 316 -9.37 0.36 -21.71
N LEU A 317 -10.31 -0.25 -20.99
CA LEU A 317 -10.23 -0.56 -19.56
C LEU A 317 -10.14 -2.09 -19.38
N LEU A 318 -8.95 -2.58 -19.02
CA LEU A 318 -8.63 -4.00 -18.79
C LEU A 318 -8.09 -4.16 -17.35
N ALA A 319 -9.00 -4.17 -16.38
CA ALA A 319 -8.66 -4.13 -14.96
C ALA A 319 -9.60 -5.02 -14.13
N PHE A 320 -9.18 -5.42 -12.92
CA PHE A 320 -10.02 -6.15 -11.96
C PHE A 320 -10.46 -7.55 -12.43
N GLU A 321 -9.63 -8.26 -13.19
CA GLU A 321 -9.89 -9.67 -13.57
C GLU A 321 -10.09 -10.59 -12.36
N SER A 322 -9.29 -10.42 -11.31
CA SER A 322 -9.32 -11.26 -10.10
C SER A 322 -10.25 -10.74 -9.00
N LEU A 323 -11.03 -9.67 -9.24
CA LEU A 323 -11.82 -9.01 -8.20
C LEU A 323 -13.03 -9.86 -7.79
N GLU A 324 -13.02 -10.35 -6.54
CA GLU A 324 -14.06 -11.22 -5.98
C GLU A 324 -14.94 -10.47 -4.95
N ALA A 325 -14.33 -9.60 -4.15
CA ALA A 325 -14.99 -8.96 -3.03
C ALA A 325 -14.95 -7.43 -3.17
N VAL A 326 -16.13 -6.83 -3.31
CA VAL A 326 -16.36 -5.40 -3.07
C VAL A 326 -17.15 -5.28 -1.78
N GLY A 327 -16.70 -4.45 -0.85
CA GLY A 327 -17.37 -4.25 0.42
C GLY A 327 -18.52 -3.25 0.31
N VAL A 328 -19.14 -2.97 1.46
CA VAL A 328 -20.31 -2.11 1.54
C VAL A 328 -20.05 -1.02 2.55
N MET A 329 -20.32 0.24 2.18
CA MET A 329 -20.12 1.38 3.06
C MET A 329 -20.88 1.22 4.38
N SER A 330 -20.15 1.29 5.50
CA SER A 330 -20.73 1.47 6.83
C SER A 330 -20.56 2.92 7.32
N GLY A 331 -20.96 3.89 6.49
CA GLY A 331 -21.24 5.27 6.93
C GLY A 331 -20.77 6.37 5.99
N GLY A 332 -21.72 7.08 5.34
CA GLY A 332 -21.43 8.31 4.60
C GLY A 332 -22.61 8.86 3.80
N PHE A 333 -23.43 9.71 4.43
CA PHE A 333 -24.42 10.65 3.84
C PHE A 333 -25.22 10.23 2.59
N GLY A 334 -26.08 9.21 2.74
CA GLY A 334 -27.25 9.04 1.89
C GLY A 334 -28.32 10.09 2.22
N ILE A 335 -28.56 11.01 1.28
CA ILE A 335 -29.79 11.81 1.19
C ILE A 335 -31.01 10.88 1.18
N GLY A 336 -31.63 10.70 2.35
CA GLY A 336 -33.07 10.60 2.51
C GLY A 336 -33.85 9.56 1.68
N PHE A 337 -33.36 8.33 1.51
CA PHE A 337 -34.22 7.21 1.13
C PHE A 337 -34.11 6.08 2.17
N GLY A 338 -35.19 5.90 2.92
CA GLY A 338 -35.31 4.90 3.97
C GLY A 338 -35.50 3.50 3.39
N SER A 339 -34.40 2.80 3.11
CA SER A 339 -34.33 1.35 3.13
C SER A 339 -32.88 0.94 3.29
N SER A 340 -32.59 0.15 4.32
CA SER A 340 -31.28 -0.42 4.64
C SER A 340 -30.88 -1.47 3.59
N VAL A 341 -30.48 -1.03 2.41
CA VAL A 341 -29.81 -1.89 1.42
C VAL A 341 -28.44 -1.30 1.18
N THR A 342 -27.42 -1.91 1.80
CA THR A 342 -26.03 -1.55 1.58
C THR A 342 -25.58 -2.26 0.30
N TYR A 343 -25.61 -1.57 -0.83
CA TYR A 343 -25.07 -2.10 -2.09
C TYR A 343 -23.56 -1.90 -2.14
N LYS A 344 -22.88 -2.80 -2.85
CA LYS A 344 -21.49 -2.62 -3.29
C LYS A 344 -21.54 -1.76 -4.55
N ASN A 345 -21.07 -0.52 -4.54
CA ASN A 345 -21.21 0.35 -5.72
C ASN A 345 -19.96 0.30 -6.60
N ILE A 346 -20.17 0.11 -7.90
CA ILE A 346 -19.15 0.25 -8.93
C ILE A 346 -19.65 1.29 -9.92
N THR A 347 -18.97 2.43 -9.99
CA THR A 347 -19.30 3.54 -10.89
C THR A 347 -18.16 3.74 -11.87
N LEU A 348 -18.42 3.48 -13.15
CA LEU A 348 -17.50 3.65 -14.26
C LEU A 348 -18.09 4.72 -15.17
N GLN A 349 -17.42 5.86 -15.34
CA GLN A 349 -18.02 7.00 -16.06
C GLN A 349 -16.98 7.85 -16.79
N GLY A 350 -17.46 8.80 -17.59
CA GLY A 350 -16.62 9.87 -18.12
C GLY A 350 -15.82 9.53 -19.38
N PHE A 351 -15.72 8.26 -19.78
CA PHE A 351 -14.96 7.81 -20.96
C PHE A 351 -15.42 8.49 -22.26
N ASP A 352 -14.50 9.09 -23.00
CA ASP A 352 -14.69 9.69 -24.31
C ASP A 352 -14.16 8.73 -25.39
N GLY A 353 -15.07 8.02 -26.06
CA GLY A 353 -14.73 7.01 -27.07
C GLY A 353 -14.41 5.64 -26.49
N LEU A 354 -15.18 5.17 -25.49
CA LEU A 354 -15.01 3.83 -24.91
C LEU A 354 -15.14 2.76 -26.00
N GLU A 355 -14.09 1.96 -26.18
CA GLU A 355 -13.99 0.87 -27.16
C GLU A 355 -14.07 -0.50 -26.49
N LEU A 356 -13.38 -0.66 -25.36
CA LEU A 356 -13.27 -1.95 -24.69
C LEU A 356 -13.33 -1.81 -23.17
N LEU A 357 -14.15 -2.67 -22.56
CA LEU A 357 -14.21 -2.83 -21.11
C LEU A 357 -14.23 -4.33 -20.78
N GLU A 358 -13.17 -4.80 -20.12
CA GLU A 358 -13.03 -6.17 -19.62
C GLU A 358 -12.64 -6.18 -18.14
N GLY A 359 -13.00 -7.28 -17.46
CA GLY A 359 -12.72 -7.48 -16.04
C GLY A 359 -13.97 -7.56 -15.17
N PHE A 360 -13.83 -7.41 -13.86
CA PHE A 360 -14.92 -7.55 -12.87
C PHE A 360 -15.67 -8.89 -12.95
N ASN A 361 -15.02 -9.93 -13.50
CA ASN A 361 -15.68 -11.17 -13.88
C ASN A 361 -16.19 -11.97 -12.68
N ASN A 362 -15.58 -11.80 -11.50
CA ASN A 362 -15.93 -12.56 -10.30
C ASN A 362 -16.77 -11.76 -9.30
N VAL A 363 -17.21 -10.55 -9.66
CA VAL A 363 -17.99 -9.68 -8.78
C VAL A 363 -19.43 -10.21 -8.67
N GLU A 364 -19.90 -10.41 -7.44
CA GLU A 364 -21.29 -10.78 -7.14
C GLU A 364 -21.97 -9.75 -6.21
N GLY A 365 -23.26 -9.50 -6.47
CA GLY A 365 -24.15 -8.67 -5.65
C GLY A 365 -23.86 -7.17 -5.73
N ALA A 366 -23.21 -6.71 -6.80
CA ALA A 366 -22.84 -5.31 -6.97
C ALA A 366 -23.88 -4.51 -7.75
N LYS A 367 -23.90 -3.21 -7.48
CA LYS A 367 -24.64 -2.21 -8.26
C LYS A 367 -23.64 -1.51 -9.18
N ILE A 368 -23.70 -1.83 -10.45
CA ILE A 368 -22.79 -1.36 -11.49
C ILE A 368 -23.45 -0.25 -12.28
N THR A 369 -22.79 0.89 -12.37
CA THR A 369 -23.21 2.06 -13.15
C THR A 369 -22.13 2.37 -14.18
N LEU A 370 -22.44 2.23 -15.46
CA LEU A 370 -21.58 2.54 -16.59
C LEU A 370 -22.13 3.75 -17.35
N LYS A 371 -21.42 4.87 -17.31
CA LYS A 371 -21.81 6.15 -17.93
C LYS A 371 -20.69 6.74 -18.80
N PRO A 372 -20.30 6.08 -19.90
CA PRO A 372 -19.38 6.70 -20.85
C PRO A 372 -20.01 7.96 -21.43
N ARG A 373 -19.20 8.99 -21.67
CA ARG A 373 -19.63 10.19 -22.38
C ARG A 373 -19.90 9.87 -23.84
N SER A 374 -19.03 9.05 -24.44
CA SER A 374 -19.23 8.51 -25.79
C SER A 374 -18.61 7.13 -25.98
N LEU A 375 -19.18 6.37 -26.91
CA LEU A 375 -18.61 5.11 -27.39
C LEU A 375 -17.67 5.36 -28.57
N ALA A 376 -16.75 4.44 -28.83
CA ALA A 376 -15.90 4.50 -30.02
C ALA A 376 -16.72 4.34 -31.30
N GLU A 377 -16.32 5.03 -32.38
CA GLU A 377 -16.95 4.88 -33.71
C GLU A 377 -16.81 3.46 -34.28
N SER A 378 -15.75 2.74 -33.87
CA SER A 378 -15.55 1.31 -34.20
C SER A 378 -16.55 0.39 -33.51
N GLY A 379 -17.29 0.89 -32.52
CA GLY A 379 -18.13 0.12 -31.62
C GLY A 379 -17.45 -0.15 -30.28
N ALA A 380 -18.27 -0.29 -29.24
CA ALA A 380 -17.84 -0.62 -27.89
C ALA A 380 -18.15 -2.07 -27.56
N VAL A 381 -17.23 -2.75 -26.90
CA VAL A 381 -17.42 -4.12 -26.38
C VAL A 381 -17.25 -4.10 -24.87
N LEU A 382 -18.31 -4.50 -24.19
CA LEU A 382 -18.35 -4.74 -22.74
C LEU A 382 -18.31 -6.26 -22.52
N SER A 383 -17.12 -6.80 -22.24
CA SER A 383 -16.89 -8.22 -21.88
C SER A 383 -16.50 -8.34 -20.41
N ALA A 384 -17.22 -7.63 -19.55
CA ALA A 384 -17.06 -7.68 -18.11
C ALA A 384 -18.25 -8.36 -17.44
N PHE A 385 -18.09 -8.66 -16.16
CA PHE A 385 -19.16 -9.19 -15.31
C PHE A 385 -19.63 -10.60 -15.69
N GLU A 386 -18.77 -11.43 -16.30
CA GLU A 386 -19.16 -12.77 -16.77
C GLU A 386 -19.72 -13.70 -15.69
N GLY A 387 -19.23 -13.56 -14.45
CA GLY A 387 -19.67 -14.33 -13.28
C GLY A 387 -20.75 -13.64 -12.45
N LEU A 388 -21.33 -12.51 -12.90
CA LEU A 388 -22.36 -11.80 -12.15
C LEU A 388 -23.66 -12.63 -12.08
N LYS A 389 -23.86 -13.33 -10.96
CA LYS A 389 -25.10 -14.12 -10.71
C LYS A 389 -26.24 -13.27 -10.17
N GLU A 390 -25.92 -12.37 -9.26
CA GLU A 390 -26.85 -11.42 -8.64
C GLU A 390 -26.25 -10.01 -8.72
N GLY A 391 -27.04 -8.99 -9.01
CA GLY A 391 -26.58 -7.60 -9.04
C GLY A 391 -27.31 -6.75 -10.09
N ASP A 392 -27.10 -5.44 -10.00
CA ASP A 392 -27.72 -4.46 -10.89
C ASP A 392 -26.69 -3.90 -11.87
N LEU A 393 -27.07 -3.72 -13.12
CA LEU A 393 -26.29 -3.05 -14.15
C LEU A 393 -27.11 -1.91 -14.75
N TYR A 394 -26.55 -0.71 -14.75
CA TYR A 394 -27.11 0.45 -15.43
C TYR A 394 -26.09 1.01 -16.42
N VAL A 395 -26.39 0.93 -17.71
CA VAL A 395 -25.59 1.51 -18.79
C VAL A 395 -26.32 2.73 -19.34
N GLN A 396 -25.65 3.87 -19.38
CA GLN A 396 -26.19 5.11 -19.94
C GLN A 396 -25.17 5.77 -20.86
N THR A 397 -25.50 5.97 -22.13
CA THR A 397 -24.66 6.74 -23.06
C THR A 397 -25.48 7.71 -23.90
N TYR A 398 -24.97 8.94 -24.04
CA TYR A 398 -25.54 9.96 -24.93
C TYR A 398 -24.57 10.39 -26.04
N ASN A 399 -23.44 9.68 -26.19
CA ASN A 399 -22.45 9.92 -27.25
C ASN A 399 -22.08 11.39 -27.47
N ASN A 400 -21.86 12.15 -26.39
CA ASN A 400 -21.59 13.59 -26.44
C ASN A 400 -22.63 14.41 -27.24
N ASN A 401 -23.88 13.95 -27.26
CA ASN A 401 -24.96 14.47 -28.11
C ASN A 401 -24.61 14.42 -29.62
N ASP A 402 -23.79 13.45 -30.04
CA ASP A 402 -23.57 13.15 -31.45
C ASP A 402 -24.79 12.42 -32.01
N PHE A 403 -25.51 13.13 -32.88
CA PHE A 403 -26.71 12.64 -33.55
C PHE A 403 -26.44 12.22 -35.00
N ASP A 404 -25.22 12.44 -35.50
CA ASP A 404 -24.84 12.18 -36.88
C ASP A 404 -24.22 10.77 -37.03
N ASN A 405 -23.49 10.32 -36.02
CA ASN A 405 -22.85 9.02 -36.00
C ASN A 405 -23.71 7.95 -35.34
N ALA A 406 -23.77 6.77 -35.97
CA ALA A 406 -24.39 5.59 -35.40
C ALA A 406 -23.33 4.74 -34.69
N TYR A 407 -23.60 4.40 -33.43
CA TYR A 407 -22.68 3.62 -32.59
C TYR A 407 -23.17 2.19 -32.42
N SER A 408 -22.28 1.31 -31.96
CA SER A 408 -22.64 -0.03 -31.56
C SER A 408 -22.09 -0.35 -30.18
N LEU A 409 -22.87 -1.08 -29.39
CA LEU A 409 -22.52 -1.56 -28.07
C LEU A 409 -22.79 -3.06 -28.02
N THR A 410 -21.75 -3.86 -27.86
CA THR A 410 -21.89 -5.29 -27.57
C THR A 410 -21.71 -5.52 -26.09
N ILE A 411 -22.67 -6.16 -25.44
CA ILE A 411 -22.60 -6.50 -24.03
C ILE A 411 -22.57 -8.02 -23.86
N GLY A 412 -21.51 -8.52 -23.23
CA GLY A 412 -21.32 -9.90 -22.86
C GLY A 412 -21.52 -10.17 -21.37
N GLY A 413 -21.22 -11.40 -20.96
CA GLY A 413 -21.11 -11.77 -19.56
C GLY A 413 -22.38 -12.13 -18.79
N PHE A 414 -23.58 -11.98 -19.34
CA PHE A 414 -24.80 -12.33 -18.58
C PHE A 414 -25.14 -13.82 -18.50
N GLY A 415 -24.21 -14.71 -18.84
CA GLY A 415 -24.49 -16.14 -18.98
C GLY A 415 -25.04 -16.80 -17.72
N GLU A 416 -24.67 -16.32 -16.54
CA GLU A 416 -25.06 -16.90 -15.23
C GLU A 416 -25.96 -15.98 -14.39
N TRP A 417 -26.48 -14.90 -14.97
CA TRP A 417 -27.30 -13.91 -14.26
C TRP A 417 -28.68 -14.48 -13.91
N THR A 418 -29.05 -14.38 -12.63
CA THR A 418 -30.29 -14.97 -12.08
C THR A 418 -31.16 -13.96 -11.35
N LYS A 419 -30.62 -12.83 -10.88
CA LYS A 419 -31.37 -11.82 -10.12
C LYS A 419 -30.75 -10.42 -10.22
N GLY A 420 -31.60 -9.41 -10.36
CA GLY A 420 -31.25 -7.99 -10.26
C GLY A 420 -31.90 -7.16 -11.37
N PHE A 421 -31.41 -5.94 -11.56
CA PHE A 421 -31.90 -5.01 -12.59
C PHE A 421 -30.88 -4.81 -13.73
N VAL A 422 -31.34 -4.82 -14.99
CA VAL A 422 -30.55 -4.33 -16.13
C VAL A 422 -31.26 -3.13 -16.76
N GLY A 423 -30.62 -1.97 -16.69
CA GLY A 423 -31.05 -0.75 -17.33
C GLY A 423 -30.07 -0.32 -18.42
N ILE A 424 -30.57 -0.06 -19.61
CA ILE A 424 -29.78 0.42 -20.74
C ILE A 424 -30.50 1.63 -21.31
N ASP A 425 -29.87 2.81 -21.24
CA ASP A 425 -30.37 4.05 -21.84
C ASP A 425 -29.33 4.60 -22.80
N VAL A 426 -29.56 4.45 -24.11
CA VAL A 426 -28.56 4.78 -25.12
C VAL A 426 -29.12 5.67 -26.23
N LEU A 427 -28.31 6.61 -26.70
CA LEU A 427 -28.61 7.47 -27.84
C LEU A 427 -27.89 7.00 -29.10
N ASN A 428 -28.61 6.87 -30.22
CA ASN A 428 -28.13 6.49 -31.55
C ASN A 428 -27.19 5.27 -31.58
N THR A 429 -27.44 4.32 -30.69
CA THR A 429 -26.57 3.15 -30.48
C THR A 429 -27.35 1.87 -30.70
N SER A 430 -26.83 0.96 -31.53
CA SER A 430 -27.33 -0.43 -31.61
C SER A 430 -26.75 -1.26 -30.46
N VAL A 431 -27.58 -1.98 -29.73
CA VAL A 431 -27.16 -2.82 -28.61
C VAL A 431 -27.29 -4.30 -28.97
N ALA A 432 -26.19 -5.04 -28.88
CA ALA A 432 -26.16 -6.49 -29.08
C ALA A 432 -25.75 -7.19 -27.79
N PHE A 433 -26.40 -8.31 -27.47
CA PHE A 433 -25.98 -9.17 -26.37
C PHE A 433 -25.27 -10.41 -26.92
N SER A 434 -24.07 -10.71 -26.44
CA SER A 434 -23.30 -11.86 -26.96
C SER A 434 -23.86 -13.21 -26.50
N ASN A 435 -24.60 -13.23 -25.38
CA ASN A 435 -25.26 -14.43 -24.84
C ASN A 435 -26.77 -14.18 -24.63
N ALA A 436 -27.54 -14.27 -25.71
CA ALA A 436 -28.96 -13.94 -25.74
C ALA A 436 -29.83 -14.77 -24.77
N ASP A 437 -29.36 -15.95 -24.34
CA ASP A 437 -30.09 -16.83 -23.42
C ASP A 437 -30.01 -16.36 -21.95
N ALA A 438 -29.17 -15.38 -21.64
CA ALA A 438 -28.97 -14.84 -20.29
C ALA A 438 -30.27 -14.45 -19.59
N PHE A 439 -31.15 -13.74 -20.29
CA PHE A 439 -32.42 -13.25 -19.74
C PHE A 439 -33.41 -14.40 -19.42
N SER A 440 -33.22 -15.58 -20.00
CA SER A 440 -34.07 -16.75 -19.72
C SER A 440 -33.85 -17.33 -18.31
N LYS A 441 -32.74 -16.99 -17.66
CA LYS A 441 -32.36 -17.51 -16.33
C LYS A 441 -32.83 -16.64 -15.16
N LEU A 442 -33.38 -15.46 -15.42
CA LEU A 442 -33.84 -14.52 -14.39
C LEU A 442 -35.01 -15.10 -13.58
N ASP A 443 -34.86 -15.13 -12.25
CA ASP A 443 -35.95 -15.43 -11.33
C ASP A 443 -36.80 -14.19 -11.10
N MET A 444 -37.78 -14.00 -11.97
CA MET A 444 -38.64 -12.81 -11.98
C MET A 444 -39.56 -12.71 -10.75
N ALA A 445 -39.88 -13.84 -10.10
CA ALA A 445 -40.64 -13.85 -8.87
C ALA A 445 -39.87 -13.24 -7.69
N SER A 446 -38.53 -13.15 -7.80
CA SER A 446 -37.65 -12.53 -6.80
C SER A 446 -37.45 -11.03 -7.00
N ILE A 447 -37.91 -10.48 -8.14
CA ILE A 447 -37.73 -9.08 -8.55
C ILE A 447 -39.00 -8.24 -8.26
N SER A 448 -40.13 -8.90 -7.95
CA SER A 448 -41.39 -8.22 -7.64
C SER A 448 -41.34 -7.48 -6.31
N GLY A 449 -41.13 -6.15 -6.34
CA GLY A 449 -41.38 -5.27 -5.20
C GLY A 449 -40.33 -4.20 -4.91
N ASP A 450 -39.13 -4.27 -5.48
CA ASP A 450 -38.09 -3.26 -5.27
C ASP A 450 -38.20 -2.15 -6.33
N PHE A 451 -38.27 -0.91 -5.86
CA PHE A 451 -38.23 0.31 -6.67
C PHE A 451 -36.94 0.32 -7.47
N ASN A 452 -37.02 0.47 -8.79
CA ASN A 452 -35.84 0.67 -9.60
C ASN A 452 -35.16 1.99 -9.20
N PRO A 453 -33.93 1.99 -8.67
CA PRO A 453 -33.29 3.24 -8.25
C PRO A 453 -32.90 4.15 -9.44
N TYR A 454 -33.02 3.66 -10.66
CA TYR A 454 -32.64 4.34 -11.90
C TYR A 454 -33.85 4.69 -12.80
N THR A 455 -35.05 4.18 -12.52
CA THR A 455 -36.28 4.50 -13.27
C THR A 455 -37.51 4.50 -12.36
N GLU A 456 -38.60 5.18 -12.72
CA GLU A 456 -39.85 5.13 -11.93
C GLU A 456 -40.61 3.78 -12.06
N GLY A 457 -40.03 2.76 -12.72
CA GLY A 457 -40.67 1.49 -13.06
C GLY A 457 -40.34 0.31 -12.14
N THR A 458 -41.12 -0.78 -12.26
CA THR A 458 -40.94 -2.04 -11.52
C THR A 458 -40.37 -3.17 -12.39
N ALA A 459 -39.78 -2.84 -13.55
CA ALA A 459 -39.29 -3.83 -14.51
C ALA A 459 -37.89 -4.33 -14.12
N ALA A 460 -37.66 -5.64 -14.27
CA ALA A 460 -36.35 -6.26 -14.07
C ALA A 460 -35.34 -5.88 -15.16
N VAL A 461 -35.85 -5.68 -16.38
CA VAL A 461 -35.06 -5.26 -17.52
C VAL A 461 -35.73 -4.05 -18.15
N HIS A 462 -34.98 -2.96 -18.27
CA HIS A 462 -35.38 -1.73 -18.94
C HIS A 462 -34.36 -1.40 -20.02
N VAL A 463 -34.81 -1.36 -21.26
CA VAL A 463 -33.98 -0.92 -22.38
C VAL A 463 -34.68 0.25 -23.07
N LYS A 464 -34.07 1.41 -22.95
CA LYS A 464 -34.45 2.65 -23.61
C LYS A 464 -33.47 2.93 -24.74
N LEU A 465 -33.98 2.95 -25.96
CA LEU A 465 -33.24 3.29 -27.17
C LEU A 465 -33.75 4.63 -27.68
N SER A 466 -32.89 5.65 -27.67
CA SER A 466 -33.18 6.97 -28.20
C SER A 466 -32.53 7.12 -29.58
N LYS A 467 -33.26 7.52 -30.62
CA LYS A 467 -32.69 7.66 -31.97
C LYS A 467 -32.99 9.01 -32.61
N HIS A 468 -31.97 9.56 -33.26
CA HIS A 468 -32.14 10.70 -34.16
C HIS A 468 -32.67 10.26 -35.53
N VAL A 469 -33.70 10.93 -36.01
CA VAL A 469 -34.35 10.62 -37.27
C VAL A 469 -34.49 11.90 -38.11
N VAL A 470 -33.89 11.90 -39.30
CA VAL A 470 -33.94 13.05 -40.23
C VAL A 470 -35.17 13.00 -41.16
N GLU A 471 -35.76 11.80 -41.37
CA GLU A 471 -37.03 11.62 -42.10
C GLU A 471 -37.96 10.64 -41.37
N PRO A 472 -39.27 10.92 -41.22
CA PRO A 472 -40.17 10.28 -40.25
C PRO A 472 -40.64 8.86 -40.61
N THR A 473 -39.86 8.11 -41.38
CA THR A 473 -40.17 6.72 -41.72
C THR A 473 -39.12 5.78 -41.14
N LEU A 474 -39.26 5.45 -39.85
CA LEU A 474 -38.65 4.26 -39.28
C LEU A 474 -39.67 3.13 -39.29
N ASP A 475 -39.34 2.06 -40.00
CA ASP A 475 -40.10 0.82 -39.96
C ASP A 475 -39.74 0.10 -38.64
N MET A 476 -40.73 -0.15 -37.78
CA MET A 476 -40.56 -0.79 -36.47
C MET A 476 -39.89 -2.17 -36.56
N CYS A 477 -39.83 -2.78 -37.74
CA CYS A 477 -39.07 -4.01 -37.99
C CYS A 477 -37.56 -3.86 -37.91
N SER A 478 -37.07 -2.63 -37.80
CA SER A 478 -35.66 -2.35 -37.57
C SER A 478 -35.24 -2.60 -36.11
N ILE A 479 -36.17 -2.76 -35.15
CA ILE A 479 -35.84 -3.00 -33.73
C ILE A 479 -34.99 -4.27 -33.55
N ASN A 480 -35.27 -5.35 -34.29
CA ASN A 480 -34.44 -6.56 -34.30
C ASN A 480 -33.01 -6.33 -34.84
N THR A 481 -32.78 -5.21 -35.53
CA THR A 481 -31.45 -4.81 -36.02
C THR A 481 -30.68 -4.02 -34.95
N PHE A 482 -31.39 -3.39 -34.01
CA PHE A 482 -30.81 -2.56 -32.94
C PHE A 482 -30.78 -3.26 -31.57
N LEU A 483 -31.55 -4.34 -31.40
CA LEU A 483 -31.59 -5.16 -30.21
C LEU A 483 -31.67 -6.62 -30.63
N ASN A 484 -30.55 -7.34 -30.51
CA ASN A 484 -30.49 -8.77 -30.80
C ASN A 484 -30.62 -9.58 -29.51
N VAL A 485 -31.85 -9.85 -29.06
CA VAL A 485 -32.16 -10.64 -27.84
C VAL A 485 -33.21 -11.70 -28.15
N THR A 486 -33.00 -12.93 -27.66
CA THR A 486 -34.00 -14.00 -27.68
C THR A 486 -34.73 -14.00 -26.33
N LEU A 487 -35.99 -13.57 -26.29
CA LEU A 487 -36.78 -13.54 -25.06
C LEU A 487 -37.74 -14.75 -25.00
N PRO A 488 -37.92 -15.40 -23.83
CA PRO A 488 -38.89 -16.48 -23.72
C PRO A 488 -40.34 -15.94 -23.73
N ASP A 489 -41.26 -16.68 -24.34
CA ASP A 489 -42.67 -16.26 -24.59
C ASP A 489 -43.50 -15.91 -23.33
N ALA A 490 -43.03 -16.28 -22.12
CA ALA A 490 -43.77 -16.12 -20.87
C ALA A 490 -43.58 -14.76 -20.16
N PHE A 491 -42.79 -13.85 -20.73
CA PHE A 491 -42.14 -12.78 -19.95
C PHE A 491 -42.52 -11.34 -20.34
N TYR A 492 -43.55 -11.14 -21.15
CA TYR A 492 -43.83 -9.83 -21.76
C TYR A 492 -44.28 -8.69 -20.80
N SER A 493 -44.67 -8.98 -19.55
CA SER A 493 -45.11 -7.95 -18.58
C SER A 493 -44.01 -7.39 -17.68
N GLU A 494 -42.80 -7.94 -17.74
CA GLU A 494 -41.71 -7.65 -16.79
C GLU A 494 -40.47 -7.02 -17.44
N TYR A 495 -40.56 -6.81 -18.76
CA TYR A 495 -39.58 -6.16 -19.60
C TYR A 495 -40.21 -4.88 -20.14
N VAL A 496 -39.50 -3.77 -20.03
CA VAL A 496 -39.92 -2.51 -20.65
C VAL A 496 -38.90 -2.13 -21.71
N PHE A 497 -39.39 -2.10 -22.94
CA PHE A 497 -38.66 -1.55 -24.08
C PHE A 497 -39.27 -0.21 -24.42
N GLN A 498 -38.49 0.86 -24.26
CA GLN A 498 -38.89 2.21 -24.65
C GLN A 498 -38.07 2.62 -25.86
N TYR A 499 -38.75 3.17 -26.87
CA TYR A 499 -38.12 3.73 -28.06
C TYR A 499 -38.53 5.17 -28.22
N ASP A 500 -37.58 6.09 -28.04
CA ASP A 500 -37.82 7.52 -28.18
C ASP A 500 -37.26 8.01 -29.52
N GLU A 501 -38.13 8.55 -30.37
CA GLU A 501 -37.74 9.26 -31.59
C GLU A 501 -37.61 10.76 -31.30
N PHE A 502 -36.50 11.35 -31.74
CA PHE A 502 -36.28 12.78 -31.68
C PHE A 502 -36.37 13.35 -33.11
N ASP A 503 -37.46 14.06 -33.40
CA ASP A 503 -37.59 14.88 -34.62
C ASP A 503 -36.95 16.24 -34.36
N PHE A 504 -35.75 16.46 -34.91
CA PHE A 504 -35.00 17.70 -34.80
C PHE A 504 -35.16 18.65 -36.00
N ALA A 505 -36.19 18.47 -36.83
CA ALA A 505 -36.48 19.35 -37.97
C ALA A 505 -36.69 20.84 -37.59
N THR A 506 -36.80 21.15 -36.29
CA THR A 506 -36.97 22.51 -35.74
C THR A 506 -35.69 23.17 -35.19
N GLU A 507 -34.52 22.53 -35.28
CA GLU A 507 -33.20 23.04 -34.83
C GLU A 507 -33.08 23.41 -33.33
N THR A 508 -34.14 23.26 -32.51
CA THR A 508 -34.09 23.56 -31.07
C THR A 508 -34.27 22.29 -30.25
N VAL A 509 -33.17 21.78 -29.69
CA VAL A 509 -33.17 20.72 -28.68
C VAL A 509 -33.33 21.37 -27.31
N GLU A 510 -34.42 21.09 -26.59
CA GLU A 510 -34.48 21.43 -25.17
C GLU A 510 -33.63 20.44 -24.38
N TYR A 511 -32.83 20.96 -23.45
CA TYR A 511 -32.03 20.15 -22.54
C TYR A 511 -32.52 20.35 -21.10
N ILE A 512 -32.71 19.26 -20.36
CA ILE A 512 -32.96 19.27 -18.90
C ILE A 512 -31.79 18.53 -18.26
N ASP A 513 -31.07 19.16 -17.33
CA ASP A 513 -29.88 18.59 -16.66
C ASP A 513 -28.80 18.04 -17.61
N GLY A 514 -28.67 18.62 -18.80
CA GLY A 514 -27.74 18.18 -19.85
C GLY A 514 -28.29 17.11 -20.81
N TYR A 515 -29.54 16.69 -20.62
CA TYR A 515 -30.20 15.63 -21.39
C TYR A 515 -31.15 16.19 -22.46
N PRO A 516 -31.07 15.74 -23.73
CA PRO A 516 -32.00 16.15 -24.77
C PRO A 516 -33.42 15.65 -24.47
N VAL A 517 -34.41 16.52 -24.62
CA VAL A 517 -35.84 16.22 -24.40
C VAL A 517 -36.51 15.89 -25.75
N PRO A 518 -37.21 14.75 -25.89
CA PRO A 518 -37.84 14.37 -27.16
C PRO A 518 -39.01 15.29 -27.52
N THR A 519 -39.05 15.71 -28.78
CA THR A 519 -40.11 16.55 -29.37
C THR A 519 -41.42 15.77 -29.57
N THR A 520 -41.33 14.45 -29.73
CA THR A 520 -42.44 13.50 -29.74
C THR A 520 -42.00 12.20 -29.07
N ALA A 521 -42.33 12.00 -27.79
CA ALA A 521 -42.21 10.68 -27.19
C ALA A 521 -43.28 9.77 -27.82
N LEU A 522 -42.87 8.90 -28.76
CA LEU A 522 -43.65 7.73 -29.11
C LEU A 522 -43.47 6.73 -27.97
N ASP A 523 -44.21 6.94 -26.88
CA ASP A 523 -44.21 6.06 -25.72
C ASP A 523 -44.94 4.75 -26.06
N HIS A 524 -44.31 3.95 -26.93
CA HIS A 524 -44.73 2.60 -27.24
C HIS A 524 -44.24 1.70 -26.12
N THR A 525 -44.97 1.67 -25.00
CA THR A 525 -44.89 0.59 -24.02
C THR A 525 -45.50 -0.67 -24.65
N ALA A 526 -44.75 -1.32 -25.54
CA ALA A 526 -45.16 -2.57 -26.16
C ALA A 526 -44.67 -3.75 -25.32
N ALA A 527 -45.61 -4.53 -24.77
CA ALA A 527 -45.36 -5.94 -24.53
C ALA A 527 -45.01 -6.56 -25.89
N LEU A 528 -43.81 -7.14 -26.06
CA LEU A 528 -43.30 -7.64 -27.36
C LEU A 528 -44.25 -8.60 -28.11
N GLY A 529 -45.29 -9.12 -27.46
CA GLY A 529 -46.39 -9.83 -28.13
C GLY A 529 -47.24 -8.98 -29.10
N GLU A 530 -47.11 -7.65 -29.11
CA GLU A 530 -47.81 -6.76 -30.07
C GLU A 530 -46.91 -6.16 -31.16
N VAL A 531 -45.59 -6.39 -31.14
CA VAL A 531 -44.71 -5.97 -32.24
C VAL A 531 -44.77 -7.03 -33.35
N VAL A 532 -45.93 -7.12 -34.01
CA VAL A 532 -46.07 -7.88 -35.25
C VAL A 532 -45.56 -7.03 -36.39
N CYS A 533 -44.31 -7.27 -36.78
CA CYS A 533 -43.79 -6.91 -38.09
C CYS A 533 -44.66 -7.49 -39.20
N GLN A 534 -45.32 -6.64 -39.99
CA GLN A 534 -45.97 -7.07 -41.24
C GLN A 534 -45.03 -6.92 -42.42
#